data_AF-A0A496WQD2-F1
#
_entry.id   AF-A0A496WQD2-F1
#
_cell.length_a   1.000
_cell.length_b   1.000
_cell.length_c   1.000
_cell.angle_alpha   90.00
_cell.angle_beta   90.00
_cell.angle_gamma   90.00
#
_symmetry.space_group_name_H-M   'P 1'
#
loop_
_entity.id
_entity.type
_entity.pdbx_description
1 polymer ?
#
loop_
_entity_poly.entity_id
_entity_poly.type
_entity_poly.pdbx_seq_one_letter_code
_entity_poly.pdbx_strand_id
1 'polypeptide(L)'
;GYLSYSNRHADLLFDIVNRRYELKSTIVTTNRPFGEWGEVFPNAACVVSIVDRLVHHSEIMVIEGESYRMKEAKERAGKKRASAKARRRTPTNRKPPA
;
A
#
# COMPACT_ATOMS: atom_id res chain seq x y z
N GLY A 1 -2.43 -0.54 13.34
CA GLY A 1 -1.29 -1.35 13.83
C GLY A 1 -1.16 -2.55 12.93
N TYR A 2 0.06 -2.89 12.50
CA TYR A 2 0.30 -4.18 11.84
C TYR A 2 0.16 -5.27 12.91
N LEU A 3 -0.68 -6.27 12.65
CA LEU A 3 -0.75 -7.47 13.49
C LEU A 3 0.66 -8.03 13.62
N SER A 4 1.08 -8.36 14.84
CA SER A 4 2.27 -9.19 15.04
C SER A 4 2.02 -10.51 14.31
N TYR A 5 2.71 -10.74 13.21
CA TYR A 5 2.54 -11.95 12.41
C TYR A 5 3.01 -13.16 13.22
N SER A 6 2.10 -13.81 13.93
CA SER A 6 2.34 -15.16 14.45
C SER A 6 2.54 -16.14 13.27
N ASN A 7 3.31 -17.21 13.46
CA ASN A 7 3.59 -18.24 12.45
C ASN A 7 2.32 -18.73 11.73
N ARG A 8 1.20 -18.79 12.47
CA ARG A 8 -0.11 -19.22 11.98
C ARG A 8 -0.62 -18.41 10.78
N HIS A 9 -0.20 -17.16 10.59
CA HIS A 9 -0.62 -16.37 9.42
C HIS A 9 0.07 -16.83 8.14
N ALA A 10 1.32 -17.27 8.22
CA ALA A 10 2.04 -17.81 7.08
C ALA A 10 1.41 -19.13 6.62
N ASP A 11 1.00 -19.98 7.56
CA ASP A 11 0.32 -21.25 7.27
C ASP A 11 -1.03 -21.03 6.56
N LEU A 12 -1.78 -20.01 6.96
CA LEU A 12 -3.04 -19.63 6.29
C LEU A 12 -2.79 -19.14 4.86
N LEU A 13 -1.77 -18.30 4.66
CA LEU A 13 -1.39 -17.85 3.33
C LEU A 13 -0.92 -19.03 2.46
N PHE A 14 -0.14 -19.95 3.04
CA PHE A 14 0.28 -21.18 2.39
C PHE A 14 -0.90 -22.02 1.93
N ASP A 15 -1.91 -22.25 2.77
CA ASP A 15 -3.08 -23.05 2.39
C ASP A 15 -3.85 -22.40 1.23
N ILE A 16 -4.01 -21.07 1.25
CA ILE A 16 -4.64 -20.33 0.14
C ILE A 16 -3.84 -20.49 -1.16
N VAL A 17 -2.53 -20.27 -1.10
CA VAL A 17 -1.65 -20.39 -2.29
C VAL A 17 -1.65 -21.81 -2.80
N ASN A 18 -1.55 -22.81 -1.92
CA ASN A 18 -1.53 -24.22 -2.27
C ASN A 18 -2.84 -24.67 -2.95
N ARG A 19 -4.00 -24.22 -2.46
CA ARG A 19 -5.30 -24.54 -3.09
C ARG A 19 -5.53 -23.85 -4.44
N ARG A 20 -4.78 -22.80 -4.75
CA ARG A 20 -4.92 -22.04 -6.01
C ARG A 20 -3.84 -22.39 -7.03
N TYR A 21 -2.70 -22.88 -6.56
CA TYR A 21 -1.58 -23.30 -7.37
C TYR A 21 -2.05 -24.27 -8.46
N GLU A 22 -1.67 -23.97 -9.72
CA GLU A 22 -2.07 -24.71 -10.94
C GLU A 22 -3.59 -24.82 -11.22
N LEU A 23 -4.45 -24.24 -10.39
CA LEU A 23 -5.90 -24.32 -10.52
C LEU A 23 -6.55 -22.97 -10.87
N LYS A 24 -6.07 -21.86 -10.29
CA LYS A 24 -6.64 -20.52 -10.47
C LYS A 24 -5.59 -19.43 -10.46
N SER A 25 -5.68 -18.48 -11.40
CA SER A 25 -4.82 -17.28 -11.45
C SER A 25 -4.91 -16.46 -10.16
N THR A 26 -3.78 -16.03 -9.61
CA THR A 26 -3.72 -15.30 -8.34
C THR A 26 -2.88 -14.04 -8.52
N ILE A 27 -3.44 -12.88 -8.16
CA ILE A 27 -2.73 -11.61 -8.15
C ILE A 27 -2.33 -11.30 -6.71
N VAL A 28 -1.05 -10.99 -6.50
CA VAL A 28 -0.49 -10.59 -5.21
C VAL A 28 0.26 -9.28 -5.40
N THR A 29 -0.01 -8.30 -4.54
CA THR A 29 0.75 -7.06 -4.48
C THR A 29 1.56 -7.04 -3.19
N THR A 30 2.86 -6.80 -3.27
CA THR A 30 3.73 -6.68 -2.10
C THR A 30 4.60 -5.43 -2.25
N ASN A 31 4.81 -4.72 -1.15
CA ASN A 31 5.79 -3.63 -1.05
C ASN A 31 7.15 -4.11 -0.52
N ARG A 32 7.31 -5.43 -0.35
CA ARG A 32 8.52 -6.11 0.12
C ARG A 32 8.95 -7.11 -0.94
N PRO A 33 10.24 -7.15 -1.34
CA PRO A 33 10.74 -8.18 -2.24
C PRO A 33 10.60 -9.56 -1.60
N PHE A 34 10.47 -10.62 -2.41
CA PHE A 34 10.27 -11.99 -1.90
C PHE A 34 11.39 -12.46 -0.97
N GLY A 35 12.62 -11.97 -1.13
CA GLY A 35 13.74 -12.25 -0.22
C GLY A 35 13.54 -11.74 1.20
N GLU A 36 12.73 -10.69 1.40
CA GLU A 36 12.41 -10.14 2.73
C GLU A 36 11.22 -10.84 3.39
N TRP A 37 10.57 -11.81 2.73
CA TRP A 37 9.38 -12.46 3.29
C TRP A 37 9.68 -13.30 4.53
N GLY A 38 10.93 -13.74 4.72
CA GLY A 38 11.36 -14.38 5.97
C GLY A 38 11.31 -13.45 7.18
N GLU A 39 11.48 -12.14 6.98
CA GLU A 39 11.34 -11.13 8.04
C GLU A 39 9.86 -10.82 8.33
N VAL A 40 9.01 -10.89 7.29
CA VAL A 40 7.56 -10.68 7.42
C VAL A 40 6.90 -11.82 8.19
N PHE A 41 7.38 -13.05 7.97
CA PHE A 41 6.86 -14.27 8.61
C PHE A 41 8.00 -15.00 9.34
N PRO A 42 8.46 -14.46 10.49
CA PRO A 42 9.54 -15.06 11.24
C PRO A 42 9.15 -16.47 11.71
N ASN A 43 10.08 -17.42 11.62
CA ASN A 43 9.91 -18.84 12.00
C ASN A 43 8.91 -19.66 11.16
N ALA A 44 8.43 -19.12 10.03
CA ALA A 44 7.55 -19.86 9.13
C ALA A 44 8.36 -20.60 8.05
N ALA A 45 8.53 -21.92 8.22
CA ALA A 45 9.23 -22.77 7.24
C ALA A 45 8.54 -22.79 5.86
N CYS A 46 7.23 -22.53 5.83
CA CYS A 46 6.41 -22.57 4.62
C CYS A 46 6.63 -21.37 3.67
N VAL A 47 7.32 -20.30 4.11
CA VAL A 47 7.51 -19.06 3.32
C VAL A 47 8.20 -19.33 1.99
N VAL A 48 9.25 -20.14 2.00
CA VAL A 48 9.98 -20.48 0.77
C VAL A 48 9.06 -21.20 -0.21
N SER A 49 8.24 -22.13 0.27
CA SER A 49 7.27 -22.84 -0.55
C SER A 49 6.12 -21.96 -1.05
N ILE A 50 5.74 -20.91 -0.31
CA ILE A 50 4.77 -19.92 -0.79
C ILE A 50 5.36 -19.17 -1.98
N VAL A 51 6.58 -18.65 -1.83
CA VAL A 51 7.27 -17.89 -2.89
C VAL A 51 7.47 -18.74 -4.12
N ASP A 52 7.96 -19.98 -3.95
CA ASP A 52 8.18 -20.93 -5.05
C ASP A 52 6.92 -21.13 -5.90
N ARG A 53 5.79 -21.43 -5.26
CA ARG A 53 4.51 -21.64 -5.95
C ARG A 53 3.96 -20.37 -6.61
N LEU A 54 4.17 -19.20 -6.02
CA LEU A 54 3.75 -17.93 -6.61
C LEU A 54 4.60 -17.58 -7.84
N VAL A 55 5.89 -17.91 -7.82
CA VAL A 55 6.83 -17.52 -8.89
C VAL A 55 6.85 -18.52 -10.06
N HIS A 56 6.52 -19.80 -9.83
CA HIS A 56 6.60 -20.84 -10.86
C HIS A 56 5.81 -20.52 -12.14
N HIS A 57 4.60 -19.97 -12.02
CA HIS A 57 3.74 -19.59 -13.16
C HIS A 57 3.22 -18.15 -13.01
N SER A 58 4.12 -17.17 -12.87
CA SER A 58 3.73 -15.76 -12.77
C SER A 58 4.52 -14.83 -13.67
N GLU A 59 3.91 -13.66 -13.87
CA GLU A 59 4.57 -12.48 -14.42
C GLU A 59 4.80 -11.50 -13.27
N ILE A 60 6.07 -11.11 -13.06
CA ILE A 60 6.45 -10.20 -11.97
C ILE A 60 6.51 -8.78 -12.52
N MET A 61 5.59 -7.93 -12.06
CA MET A 61 5.56 -6.51 -12.40
C MET A 61 6.18 -5.68 -11.28
N VAL A 62 7.34 -5.08 -11.54
CA VAL A 62 7.98 -4.13 -10.62
C VAL A 62 7.38 -2.74 -10.83
N ILE A 63 6.81 -2.16 -9.78
CA ILE A 63 6.19 -0.83 -9.82
C ILE A 63 7.12 0.15 -9.11
N GLU A 64 7.66 1.09 -9.88
CA GLU A 64 8.50 2.18 -9.38
C GLU A 64 7.79 3.53 -9.56
N GLY A 65 8.01 4.45 -8.62
CA GLY A 65 7.48 5.80 -8.71
C GLY A 65 7.12 6.43 -7.36
N GLU A 66 6.79 7.72 -7.40
CA GLU A 66 6.34 8.44 -6.21
C GLU A 66 4.96 7.94 -5.73
N SER A 67 4.76 7.97 -4.41
CA SER A 67 3.47 7.63 -3.81
C SER A 67 2.35 8.53 -4.34
N TYR A 68 1.36 7.92 -5.00
CA TYR A 68 0.18 8.64 -5.48
C TYR A 68 -0.56 9.37 -4.35
N ARG A 69 -0.59 8.77 -3.14
CA ARG A 69 -1.18 9.39 -1.94
C ARG A 69 -0.46 10.69 -1.56
N MET A 70 0.87 10.75 -1.75
CA MET A 70 1.66 11.95 -1.48
C MET A 70 1.38 13.05 -2.50
N LYS A 71 1.25 12.71 -3.78
CA LYS A 71 0.84 13.65 -4.83
C LYS A 71 -0.50 14.32 -4.48
N GLU A 72 -1.53 13.52 -4.17
CA GLU A 72 -2.85 14.05 -3.77
C GLU A 72 -2.79 14.89 -2.48
N ALA A 73 -1.93 14.52 -1.52
CA ALA A 73 -1.74 15.29 -0.30
C ALA A 73 -1.12 16.67 -0.59
N LYS A 74 -0.11 16.73 -1.45
CA LYS A 74 0.52 17.98 -1.90
C LYS A 74 -0.50 18.88 -2.63
N GLU A 75 -1.30 18.31 -3.53
CA GLU A 75 -2.34 19.05 -4.26
C GLU A 75 -3.43 19.60 -3.32
N ARG A 76 -3.93 18.78 -2.39
CA ARG A 76 -4.90 19.21 -1.38
C ARG A 76 -4.36 20.31 -0.48
N ALA A 77 -3.10 20.21 -0.06
CA ALA A 77 -2.43 21.25 0.74
C ALA A 77 -2.27 22.56 -0.06
N GLY A 78 -1.92 22.46 -1.35
CA GLY A 78 -1.84 23.60 -2.27
C GLY A 78 -3.17 24.35 -2.40
N LYS A 79 -4.27 23.62 -2.61
CA LYS A 79 -5.63 24.19 -2.68
C LYS A 79 -6.02 24.90 -1.38
N LYS A 80 -5.74 24.30 -0.21
CA LYS A 80 -6.00 24.93 1.11
C LYS A 80 -5.20 26.22 1.32
N ARG A 81 -3.94 26.26 0.88
CA ARG A 81 -3.11 27.48 0.96
C ARG A 81 -3.64 28.58 0.04
N ALA A 82 -4.07 28.23 -1.17
CA ALA A 82 -4.66 29.16 -2.12
C ALA A 82 -5.96 29.78 -1.58
N SER A 83 -6.87 28.97 -1.03
CA SER A 83 -8.12 29.45 -0.43
C SER A 83 -7.88 30.33 0.80
N ALA A 84 -6.91 29.99 1.65
CA ALA A 84 -6.54 30.81 2.80
C ALA A 84 -5.95 32.16 2.40
N LYS A 85 -5.12 32.20 1.34
CA LYS A 85 -4.55 33.44 0.80
C LYS A 85 -5.63 34.33 0.16
N ALA A 86 -6.59 33.75 -0.56
CA ALA A 86 -7.72 34.49 -1.12
C ALA A 86 -8.58 35.15 -0.02
N ARG A 87 -8.89 34.39 1.05
CA ARG A 87 -9.67 34.87 2.19
C ARG A 87 -8.99 36.01 2.97
N ARG A 88 -7.66 36.03 3.00
CA ARG A 88 -6.86 37.13 3.57
C ARG A 88 -6.81 38.39 2.70
N ARG A 89 -7.05 38.27 1.38
CA ARG A 89 -6.96 39.39 0.43
C ARG A 89 -8.28 40.13 0.24
N THR A 90 -9.42 39.60 0.70
CA THR A 90 -10.70 40.33 0.67
C THR A 90 -10.73 41.36 1.79
N PRO A 91 -10.62 42.68 1.50
CA PRO A 91 -10.78 43.70 2.53
C PRO A 91 -12.27 43.79 2.85
N THR A 92 -12.60 43.77 4.14
CA THR A 92 -13.96 43.98 4.62
C THR A 92 -14.33 45.45 4.40
N ASN A 93 -14.84 45.80 3.21
CA ASN A 93 -15.42 47.12 2.97
C ASN A 93 -16.84 47.14 3.58
N ARG A 94 -16.93 47.18 4.92
CA ARG A 94 -18.17 47.50 5.62
C ARG A 94 -18.21 49.02 5.80
N LYS A 95 -18.89 49.70 4.88
CA LYS A 95 -19.25 51.12 5.02
C LYS A 95 -20.23 51.24 6.21
N PRO A 96 -20.02 52.16 7.18
CA PRO A 96 -20.96 52.30 8.29
C PRO A 96 -22.27 52.92 7.80
N PRO A 97 -23.43 52.52 8.36
CA PRO A 97 -24.70 53.18 8.09
C PRO A 97 -24.68 54.61 8.67
N ALA A 98 -25.20 55.54 7.88
CA ALA A 98 -25.35 56.96 8.21
C ALA A 98 -26.43 57.19 9.27
#